data_AF-A0A0B1T4M8-F1
#
_entry.id   AF-A0A0B1T4M8-F1
#
_cell.length_a   1.000
_cell.length_b   1.000
_cell.length_c   1.000
_cell.angle_alpha   90.00
_cell.angle_beta   90.00
_cell.angle_gamma   90.00
#
_symmetry.space_group_name_H-M   'P 1'
#
loop_
_entity.id
_entity.type
_entity.pdbx_description
1 polymer ?
#
loop_
_entity_poly.entity_id
_entity_poly.type
_entity_poly.pdbx_seq_one_letter_code
_entity_poly.pdbx_strand_id
1 'polypeptide(L)'
;MAHTPLFRFNYVGQKNVDILFKNESASRSGSLKHRYTWGLMMWALIEGHVKNKTTIYEASSGNTAASLAYMCRLLHIPFVAIVSS
;
A
#
# COMPACT_ATOMS: atom_id res chain seq x y z
N MET A 1 4.45 -10.14 -3.59
CA MET A 1 4.87 -9.64 -2.26
C MET A 1 6.08 -8.74 -2.45
N ALA A 2 6.03 -7.51 -1.94
CA ALA A 2 7.12 -6.55 -2.11
C ALA A 2 8.22 -6.81 -1.07
N HIS A 3 9.41 -7.17 -1.53
CA HIS A 3 10.63 -7.07 -0.74
C HIS A 3 11.11 -5.62 -0.82
N THR A 4 10.74 -4.80 0.16
CA THR A 4 11.26 -3.44 0.28
C THR A 4 12.61 -3.48 0.98
N PRO A 5 13.65 -2.80 0.47
CA PRO A 5 15.01 -2.93 0.97
C PRO A 5 15.14 -2.35 2.39
N LEU A 6 16.02 -2.96 3.18
CA LEU A 6 16.46 -2.50 4.48
C LEU A 6 17.88 -1.93 4.35
N PHE A 7 18.10 -0.73 4.88
CA PHE A 7 19.38 -0.04 4.85
C PHE A 7 19.85 0.22 6.28
N ARG A 8 21.11 -0.12 6.59
CA ARG A 8 21.72 0.25 7.87
C ARG A 8 22.22 1.68 7.79
N PHE A 9 21.84 2.49 8.76
CA PHE A 9 22.32 3.85 8.91
C PHE A 9 23.49 3.88 9.86
N ASN A 10 24.64 4.29 9.33
CA ASN A 10 25.85 4.42 10.12
C ASN A 10 25.85 5.80 10.78
N TYR A 11 25.43 5.86 12.04
CA TYR A 11 25.47 7.08 12.84
C TYR A 11 26.70 7.12 13.74
N VAL A 12 27.49 8.20 13.62
CA VAL A 12 28.76 8.34 14.35
C VAL A 12 28.56 8.60 15.86
N GLY A 13 27.38 9.06 16.28
CA GLY A 13 27.10 9.51 17.65
C GLY A 13 26.61 8.45 18.64
N GLN A 14 26.19 7.25 18.18
CA GLN A 14 25.77 6.15 19.06
C GLN A 14 26.40 4.83 18.59
N LYS A 15 27.36 4.31 19.36
CA LYS A 15 28.16 3.13 18.99
C LYS A 15 27.48 1.79 19.31
N ASN A 16 26.41 1.78 20.10
CA ASN A 16 25.76 0.57 20.62
C ASN A 16 24.32 0.39 20.12
N VAL A 17 23.88 1.15 19.11
CA VAL A 17 22.52 1.09 18.56
C VAL A 17 22.58 0.95 17.05
N ASP A 18 21.86 -0.05 16.53
CA ASP A 18 21.65 -0.21 15.11
C ASP A 18 20.38 0.51 14.65
N ILE A 19 20.55 1.44 13.72
CA ILE A 19 19.43 2.11 13.05
C ILE A 19 19.26 1.50 11.67
N LEU A 20 18.11 0.90 11.43
CA LEU A 20 17.74 0.28 10.15
C LEU A 20 16.55 1.03 9.56
N PHE A 21 16.72 1.54 8.33
CA PHE A 21 15.64 2.14 7.56
C PHE A 21 15.05 1.12 6.61
N LYS A 22 13.72 1.00 6.64
CA LYS A 22 12.99 0.19 5.67
C LYS A 22 12.38 1.09 4.60
N ASN A 23 12.80 0.92 3.35
CA ASN A 23 12.38 1.80 2.26
C ASN A 23 11.07 1.32 1.62
N GLU A 24 9.96 1.68 2.25
CA GLU A 24 8.62 1.30 1.79
C GLU A 24 8.16 2.07 0.53
N SER A 25 8.88 3.13 0.14
CA SER A 25 8.61 3.83 -1.12
C SER A 25 9.05 3.04 -2.34
N ALA A 26 9.90 2.01 -2.17
CA ALA A 26 10.26 1.08 -3.24
C ALA A 26 9.14 0.08 -3.60
N SER A 27 7.98 0.13 -2.93
CA SER A 27 6.81 -0.66 -3.31
C SER A 27 6.20 -0.18 -4.64
N ARG A 28 5.39 -1.02 -5.29
CA ARG A 28 4.80 -0.68 -6.61
C ARG A 28 3.87 0.53 -6.59
N SER A 29 3.24 0.82 -5.45
CA SER A 29 2.43 2.04 -5.28
C SER A 29 3.15 3.12 -4.48
N GLY A 30 4.47 3.02 -4.32
CA GLY A 30 5.30 4.09 -3.75
C GLY A 30 5.12 4.31 -2.24
N SER A 31 4.44 3.41 -1.52
CA SER A 31 4.19 3.60 -0.08
C SER A 31 3.97 2.30 0.68
N LEU A 32 4.11 2.39 2.01
CA LEU A 32 3.81 1.29 2.93
C LEU A 32 2.37 0.76 2.79
N LYS A 33 1.42 1.60 2.32
CA LYS A 33 0.00 1.22 2.17
C LYS A 33 -0.20 0.14 1.11
N HIS A 34 0.76 -0.08 0.22
CA HIS A 34 0.72 -1.15 -0.78
C HIS A 34 0.37 -2.52 -0.16
N ARG A 35 1.06 -2.88 0.92
CA ARG A 35 0.90 -4.18 1.59
C ARG A 35 -0.45 -4.31 2.30
N TYR A 36 -0.86 -3.25 3.00
CA TYR A 36 -2.15 -3.19 3.66
C TYR A 36 -3.29 -3.39 2.66
N THR A 37 -3.27 -2.59 1.59
CA THR A 37 -4.31 -2.65 0.56
C THR A 37 -4.34 -3.99 -0.18
N TRP A 38 -3.19 -4.62 -0.43
CA TRP A 38 -3.15 -5.97 -1.00
C TRP A 38 -3.89 -6.97 -0.11
N GLY A 39 -3.59 -6.99 1.19
CA GLY A 39 -4.25 -7.89 2.13
C GLY A 39 -5.76 -7.65 2.22
N LEU A 40 -6.17 -6.39 2.30
CA LEU A 40 -7.58 -6.01 2.33
C LEU A 40 -8.32 -6.46 1.07
N MET A 41 -7.74 -6.22 -0.12
CA MET A 41 -8.36 -6.63 -1.38
C MET A 41 -8.44 -8.16 -1.50
N MET A 42 -7.41 -8.89 -1.07
CA MET A 42 -7.44 -10.36 -1.07
C MET A 42 -8.55 -10.91 -0.17
N TRP A 43 -8.66 -10.40 1.06
CA TRP A 43 -9.75 -10.77 1.96
C TRP A 43 -11.11 -10.47 1.33
N ALA A 44 -11.30 -9.27 0.79
CA ALA A 44 -12.57 -8.86 0.20
C ALA A 44 -12.97 -9.67 -1.04
N LEU A 45 -12.00 -10.14 -1.83
CA LEU A 45 -12.23 -11.05 -2.96
C LEU A 45 -12.60 -12.47 -2.49
N ILE A 46 -11.86 -13.00 -1.51
CA ILE A 46 -12.07 -14.37 -0.99
C ILE A 46 -13.44 -14.51 -0.33
N GLU A 47 -13.84 -13.54 0.48
CA GLU A 47 -15.16 -13.50 1.13
C GLU A 47 -16.30 -13.11 0.16
N GLY A 48 -15.97 -12.76 -1.09
CA GLY A 48 -16.94 -12.39 -2.11
C GLY A 48 -17.58 -11.01 -1.91
N HIS A 49 -17.01 -10.14 -1.07
CA HIS A 49 -17.39 -8.73 -0.97
C HIS A 49 -17.08 -7.95 -2.25
N VAL A 50 -16.05 -8.37 -2.99
CA VAL A 50 -15.66 -7.80 -4.29
C VAL A 50 -15.83 -8.85 -5.39
N LYS A 51 -16.56 -8.48 -6.44
CA LYS A 51 -16.82 -9.32 -7.62
C LYS A 51 -16.59 -8.50 -8.88
N ASN A 52 -16.77 -9.14 -10.03
CA ASN A 52 -16.76 -8.43 -11.30
C ASN A 52 -17.78 -7.29 -11.27
N LYS A 53 -17.39 -6.10 -11.77
CA LYS A 53 -18.18 -4.85 -11.76
C LYS A 53 -18.41 -4.19 -10.39
N THR A 54 -17.85 -4.70 -9.29
CA THR A 54 -17.91 -3.99 -8.00
C THR A 54 -17.12 -2.69 -8.07
N THR A 55 -17.73 -1.56 -7.71
CA THR A 55 -17.03 -0.29 -7.54
C THR A 55 -16.48 -0.18 -6.12
N ILE A 56 -15.18 0.11 -6.00
CA ILE A 56 -14.53 0.37 -4.72
C ILE A 56 -14.51 1.88 -4.45
N TYR A 57 -14.97 2.28 -3.27
CA TYR A 57 -14.95 3.66 -2.80
C TYR A 57 -14.01 3.76 -1.58
N GLU A 58 -13.15 4.77 -1.56
CA GLU A 58 -12.24 5.03 -0.43
C GLU A 58 -12.18 6.53 -0.14
N ALA A 59 -12.46 6.91 1.10
CA ALA A 59 -12.17 8.25 1.62
C ALA A 59 -10.75 8.26 2.21
N SER A 60 -9.83 9.00 1.59
CA SER A 60 -8.41 8.95 1.98
C SER A 60 -7.67 10.26 1.78
N SER A 61 -6.61 10.44 2.57
CA SER A 61 -5.60 11.49 2.38
C SER A 61 -4.53 11.17 1.34
N GLY A 62 -4.56 10.00 0.68
CA GLY A 62 -3.76 9.76 -0.53
C GLY A 62 -3.24 8.32 -0.69
N ASN A 63 -2.23 7.92 0.09
CA ASN A 63 -1.47 6.70 -0.16
C ASN A 63 -2.29 5.39 -0.14
N THR A 64 -3.36 5.33 0.66
CA THR A 64 -4.28 4.19 0.65
C THR A 64 -5.09 4.17 -0.64
N ALA A 65 -5.66 5.31 -1.04
CA ALA A 65 -6.41 5.44 -2.29
C ALA A 65 -5.54 5.14 -3.52
N ALA A 66 -4.30 5.63 -3.58
CA ALA A 66 -3.36 5.30 -4.65
C ALA A 66 -3.06 3.80 -4.74
N SER A 67 -2.90 3.13 -3.59
CA SER A 67 -2.68 1.69 -3.54
C SER A 67 -3.93 0.91 -3.95
N LEU A 68 -5.13 1.37 -3.59
CA LEU A 68 -6.40 0.73 -3.98
C LEU A 68 -6.66 0.90 -5.48
N ALA A 69 -6.40 2.10 -6.03
CA ALA A 69 -6.46 2.37 -7.45
C ALA A 69 -5.56 1.41 -8.24
N TYR A 70 -4.34 1.18 -7.76
CA TYR A 70 -3.43 0.20 -8.35
C TYR A 70 -4.03 -1.23 -8.37
N MET A 71 -4.61 -1.69 -7.26
CA MET A 71 -5.23 -3.04 -7.21
C MET A 71 -6.47 -3.13 -8.10
N CYS A 72 -7.34 -2.13 -8.09
CA CYS A 72 -8.55 -2.10 -8.92
C CYS A 72 -8.20 -2.10 -10.42
N ARG A 73 -7.10 -1.41 -10.80
CA ARG A 73 -6.57 -1.44 -12.16
C ARG A 73 -6.13 -2.84 -12.58
N LEU A 74 -5.47 -3.60 -11.70
CA LEU A 74 -5.07 -4.99 -12.00
C LEU A 74 -6.26 -5.92 -12.18
N LEU A 75 -7.35 -5.68 -11.46
CA LEU A 75 -8.57 -6.49 -11.49
C LEU A 75 -9.59 -6.01 -12.54
N HIS A 76 -9.31 -4.92 -13.23
CA HIS A 76 -10.22 -4.27 -14.18
C HIS A 76 -11.59 -3.91 -13.58
N ILE A 77 -11.60 -3.44 -12.32
CA ILE A 77 -12.82 -2.99 -11.63
C ILE A 77 -12.81 -1.48 -11.38
N PRO A 78 -13.99 -0.83 -11.27
CA PRO A 78 -14.06 0.61 -11.01
C PRO A 78 -13.55 1.00 -9.62
N PHE A 79 -12.89 2.15 -9.53
CA PHE A 79 -12.41 2.75 -8.28
C PHE A 79 -12.73 4.23 -8.22
N VAL A 80 -13.18 4.70 -7.06
CA VAL A 80 -13.48 6.11 -6.77
C VAL A 80 -12.80 6.52 -5.46
N ALA A 81 -11.94 7.54 -5.55
CA ALA A 81 -11.35 8.16 -4.37
C ALA A 81 -12.15 9.41 -3.96
N ILE A 82 -12.48 9.50 -2.68
CA ILE A 82 -12.99 10.74 -2.06
C ILE A 82 -11.82 11.40 -1.34
N VAL A 83 -11.41 12.56 -1.83
CA VAL A 83 -10.32 13.37 -1.28
C VAL A 83 -10.88 14.70 -0.79
N SER A 84 -10.47 15.12 0.40
CA SER A 84 -10.80 16.45 0.92
C SER A 84 -10.00 17.50 0.16
N SER A 85 -10.69 18.56 -0.26
CA SER A 85 -10.11 19.79 -0.82
C SER A 85 -9.21 20.52 0.17
#